data_AF-A0A378W9B1-F1
#
_entry.id   AF-A0A378W9B1-F1
#
_cell.length_a   1.000
_cell.length_b   1.000
_cell.length_c   1.000
_cell.angle_alpha   90.00
_cell.angle_beta   90.00
_cell.angle_gamma   90.00
#
_symmetry.space_group_name_H-M   'P 1'
#
loop_
_entity.id
_entity.type
_entity.pdbx_description
1 polymer ?
#
loop_
_entity_poly.entity_id
_entity_poly.type
_entity_poly.pdbx_seq_one_letter_code
_entity_poly.pdbx_strand_id
1 'polypeptide(L)'
;MLPDGVARVNPTTAAALRATNSYGLLQPPSVEASVVAKIAEQVYTSPLPDKPLEVLLRQDSPVLCWAWQREPGDQAPKTTVIAGRRLPIPSSAVGTGIDQIGGDATVYIEGGQFVRLQSPDPRVGESLYYIDPQGVRYGISNDDAAKNLGLSGSVNAPWQVVGLLVEGPVLSKDAALLEHDTLPADPHPRKVESKQGS
;
A
#
# COMPACT_ATOMS: atom_id res chain seq x y z
N MET A 1 -4.85 21.62 31.82
CA MET A 1 -4.51 21.14 33.18
C MET A 1 -4.75 19.65 33.20
N LEU A 2 -3.81 18.90 33.77
CA LEU A 2 -3.89 17.46 34.00
C LEU A 2 -3.85 17.22 35.53
N PRO A 3 -4.24 16.04 36.02
CA PRO A 3 -4.23 15.75 37.47
C PRO A 3 -2.85 15.95 38.14
N ASP A 4 -1.78 15.76 37.39
CA ASP A 4 -0.38 15.71 37.81
C ASP A 4 0.48 16.82 37.19
N GLY A 5 -0.13 17.84 36.57
CA GLY A 5 0.62 18.98 36.03
C GLY A 5 -0.03 19.74 34.88
N VAL A 6 0.82 20.32 34.03
CA VAL A 6 0.44 21.10 32.85
C VAL A 6 1.10 20.55 31.60
N ALA A 7 0.38 20.57 30.48
CA ALA A 7 0.93 20.20 29.18
C ALA A 7 0.75 21.35 28.19
N ARG A 8 1.77 21.58 27.36
CA ARG A 8 1.67 22.49 26.23
C ARG A 8 0.72 21.88 25.18
N VAL A 9 -0.16 22.71 24.63
CA VAL A 9 -1.09 22.34 23.55
C VAL A 9 -1.06 23.39 22.45
N ASN A 10 -1.32 22.99 21.21
CA ASN A 10 -1.43 23.90 20.08
C ASN A 10 -2.81 24.60 20.05
N PRO A 11 -2.99 25.66 19.23
CA PRO A 11 -4.24 26.44 19.20
C PRO A 11 -5.48 25.62 18.82
N THR A 12 -5.36 24.66 17.91
CA THR A 12 -6.47 23.79 17.49
C THR A 12 -6.93 22.87 18.63
N THR A 13 -5.98 22.27 19.36
CA THR A 13 -6.27 21.47 20.56
C THR A 13 -6.88 22.33 21.66
N ALA A 14 -6.34 23.53 21.91
CA ALA A 14 -6.89 24.45 22.90
C ALA A 14 -8.33 24.85 22.57
N ALA A 15 -8.63 25.14 21.29
CA ALA A 15 -9.98 25.44 20.85
C ALA A 15 -10.92 24.23 21.00
N ALA A 16 -10.49 23.03 20.61
CA ALA A 16 -11.28 21.81 20.74
C ALA A 16 -11.59 21.46 22.20
N LEU A 17 -10.60 21.55 23.10
CA LEU A 17 -10.79 21.34 24.53
C LEU A 17 -11.82 22.31 25.12
N ARG A 18 -11.74 23.60 24.76
CA ARG A 18 -12.70 24.62 25.22
C ARG A 18 -14.10 24.44 24.66
N ALA A 19 -14.22 24.05 23.40
CA ALA A 19 -15.50 23.74 22.77
C ALA A 19 -16.15 22.51 23.41
N THR A 20 -15.35 21.53 23.83
CA THR A 20 -15.81 20.33 24.53
C THR A 20 -16.27 20.67 25.93
N ASN A 21 -15.49 21.44 26.68
CA ASN A 21 -15.86 21.91 28.01
C ASN A 21 -15.12 23.21 28.35
N SER A 22 -15.88 24.30 28.49
CA SER A 22 -15.32 25.60 28.88
C SER A 22 -15.06 25.72 30.38
N TYR A 23 -15.62 24.82 31.19
CA TYR A 23 -15.62 24.91 32.66
C TYR A 23 -16.08 26.29 33.18
N GLY A 24 -17.01 26.94 32.48
CA GLY A 24 -17.49 28.29 32.81
C GLY A 24 -16.55 29.43 32.42
N LEU A 25 -15.43 29.16 31.74
CA LEU A 25 -14.44 30.15 31.35
C LEU A 25 -14.69 30.68 29.93
N LEU A 26 -15.10 31.96 29.81
CA LEU A 26 -15.32 32.64 28.53
C LEU A 26 -14.05 32.77 27.67
N GLN A 27 -12.89 32.92 28.30
CA GLN A 27 -11.58 32.98 27.62
C GLN A 27 -10.50 32.24 28.44
N PRO A 28 -9.41 31.77 27.82
CA PRO A 28 -8.28 31.20 28.57
C PRO A 28 -7.67 32.27 29.47
N PRO A 29 -7.51 32.02 30.78
CA PRO A 29 -6.83 32.96 31.66
C PRO A 29 -5.34 33.06 31.29
N SER A 30 -4.79 34.27 31.35
CA SER A 30 -3.34 34.48 31.24
C SER A 30 -2.66 34.04 32.53
N VAL A 31 -1.54 33.34 32.41
CA VAL A 31 -0.73 32.87 33.53
C VAL A 31 0.71 33.34 33.35
N GLU A 32 1.31 33.84 34.42
CA GLU A 32 2.71 34.27 34.43
C GLU A 32 3.64 33.07 34.23
N ALA A 33 4.67 33.24 33.41
CA ALA A 33 5.62 32.16 33.10
C ALA A 33 6.32 31.63 34.37
N SER A 34 6.60 32.49 35.34
CA SER A 34 7.24 32.13 36.62
C SER A 34 6.36 31.24 37.52
N VAL A 35 5.04 31.30 37.37
CA VAL A 35 4.09 30.44 38.09
C VAL A 35 4.05 29.06 37.43
N VAL A 36 3.96 29.03 36.10
CA VAL A 36 3.91 27.78 35.32
C VAL A 36 5.20 26.97 35.50
N ALA A 37 6.35 27.64 35.58
CA ALA A 37 7.66 26.99 35.75
C ALA A 37 7.80 26.15 37.04
N LYS A 38 6.92 26.33 38.03
CA LYS A 38 6.91 25.56 39.29
C LYS A 38 6.01 24.33 39.24
N ILE A 39 5.23 24.15 38.18
CA ILE A 39 4.30 23.05 37.99
C ILE A 39 4.97 21.99 37.13
N ALA A 40 4.74 20.71 37.43
CA ALA A 40 5.26 19.61 36.62
C ALA A 40 4.77 19.71 35.17
N GLU A 41 5.71 19.62 34.22
CA GLU A 41 5.40 19.53 32.79
C GLU A 41 5.03 18.11 32.42
N GLN A 42 3.95 17.97 31.67
CA GLN A 42 3.36 16.72 31.21
C GLN A 42 3.20 16.74 29.69
N VAL A 43 3.03 15.56 29.10
CA VAL A 43 2.78 15.41 27.67
C VAL A 43 1.31 15.15 27.43
N TYR A 44 0.68 16.01 26.62
CA TYR A 44 -0.66 15.78 26.09
C TYR A 44 -0.57 15.45 24.61
N THR A 45 -0.65 14.16 24.27
CA THR A 45 -0.52 13.65 22.90
C THR A 45 -1.80 13.88 22.10
N SER A 46 -2.10 15.14 21.80
CA SER A 46 -3.23 15.50 20.94
C SER A 46 -2.98 15.05 19.50
N PRO A 47 -3.97 14.43 18.81
CA PRO A 47 -3.86 14.11 17.40
C PRO A 47 -4.11 15.33 16.49
N LEU A 48 -4.50 16.48 17.04
CA LEU A 48 -4.88 17.64 16.24
C LEU A 48 -3.65 18.41 15.72
N PRO A 49 -3.63 18.77 14.42
CA PRO A 49 -2.50 19.49 13.82
C PRO A 49 -2.42 20.93 14.32
N ASP A 50 -1.23 21.54 14.24
CA ASP A 50 -1.02 22.92 14.70
C ASP A 50 -1.83 23.97 13.93
N LYS A 51 -2.06 23.72 12.63
CA LYS A 51 -2.88 24.56 11.75
C LYS A 51 -4.26 23.91 11.56
N PRO A 52 -5.33 24.71 11.36
CA PRO A 52 -6.63 24.17 10.99
C PRO A 52 -6.54 23.21 9.80
N LEU A 53 -7.25 22.09 9.88
CA LEU A 53 -7.23 21.07 8.85
C LEU A 53 -7.90 21.60 7.58
N GLU A 54 -7.20 21.51 6.45
CA GLU A 54 -7.77 21.76 5.14
C GLU A 54 -8.45 20.50 4.63
N VAL A 55 -9.74 20.58 4.33
CA VAL A 55 -10.53 19.45 3.80
C VAL A 55 -10.56 19.55 2.28
N LEU A 56 -9.90 18.59 1.62
CA LEU A 56 -9.91 18.50 0.17
C LEU A 56 -11.24 17.92 -0.33
N LEU A 57 -11.83 18.60 -1.32
CA LEU A 57 -13.10 18.19 -1.92
C LEU A 57 -12.86 17.16 -3.03
N ARG A 58 -13.68 16.10 -3.08
CA ARG A 58 -13.52 14.99 -4.04
C ARG A 58 -13.76 15.41 -5.49
N GLN A 59 -14.58 16.43 -5.73
CA GLN A 59 -14.76 16.98 -7.08
C GLN A 59 -13.48 17.63 -7.63
N ASP A 60 -12.63 18.18 -6.76
CA ASP A 60 -11.38 18.85 -7.15
C ASP A 60 -10.19 17.89 -7.09
N SER A 61 -10.22 16.95 -6.14
CA SER A 61 -9.23 15.88 -5.95
C SER A 61 -9.90 14.50 -5.97
N PRO A 62 -10.29 14.00 -7.15
CA PRO A 62 -10.97 12.71 -7.28
C PRO A 62 -10.10 11.51 -6.90
N VAL A 63 -8.77 11.64 -7.11
CA VAL A 63 -7.78 10.58 -6.86
C VAL A 63 -7.17 10.75 -5.47
N LEU A 64 -7.15 9.66 -4.71
CA LEU A 64 -6.44 9.54 -3.43
C LEU A 64 -5.58 8.27 -3.49
N CYS A 65 -4.28 8.43 -3.35
CA CYS A 65 -3.30 7.34 -3.39
C CYS A 65 -2.55 7.26 -2.06
N TRP A 66 -2.23 6.04 -1.66
CA TRP A 66 -1.18 5.78 -0.69
C TRP A 66 0.03 5.24 -1.45
N ALA A 67 1.19 5.84 -1.23
CA ALA A 67 2.44 5.44 -1.88
C ALA A 67 3.45 4.98 -0.83
N TRP A 68 4.21 3.96 -1.21
CA TRP A 68 5.25 3.33 -0.41
C TRP A 68 6.50 3.24 -1.26
N GLN A 69 7.64 3.59 -0.66
CA GLN A 69 8.94 3.53 -1.32
C GLN A 69 10.01 3.13 -0.31
N ARG A 70 10.95 2.29 -0.73
CA ARG A 70 12.13 1.93 0.04
C ARG A 70 13.33 1.86 -0.88
N GLU A 71 14.33 2.68 -0.60
CA GLU A 71 15.57 2.68 -1.36
C GLU A 71 16.58 1.68 -0.78
N PRO A 72 17.55 1.21 -1.58
CA PRO A 72 18.67 0.42 -1.08
C PRO A 72 19.40 1.16 0.05
N GLY A 73 19.50 0.52 1.22
CA GLY A 73 20.13 1.09 2.41
C GLY A 73 19.17 1.74 3.41
N ASP A 74 17.90 1.95 3.06
CA ASP A 74 16.91 2.51 3.98
C ASP A 74 16.60 1.55 5.14
N GLN A 75 16.62 2.09 6.36
CA GLN A 75 16.23 1.35 7.58
C GLN A 75 14.74 1.02 7.60
N ALA A 76 13.90 1.93 7.08
CA ALA A 76 12.46 1.79 7.03
C ALA A 76 11.92 2.43 5.75
N PRO A 77 10.80 1.90 5.20
CA PRO A 77 10.17 2.51 4.04
C PRO A 77 9.54 3.86 4.36
N LYS A 78 9.50 4.74 3.37
CA LYS A 78 8.73 5.97 3.40
C LYS A 78 7.32 5.72 2.87
N THR A 79 6.33 6.22 3.60
CA THR A 79 4.93 6.19 3.16
C THR A 79 4.38 7.61 3.01
N THR A 80 3.52 7.83 2.04
CA THR A 80 2.89 9.13 1.79
C THR A 80 1.47 8.97 1.27
N VAL A 81 0.63 9.97 1.53
CA VAL A 81 -0.72 10.07 0.99
C VAL A 81 -0.73 11.20 -0.03
N ILE A 82 -1.22 10.90 -1.24
CA ILE A 82 -1.23 11.80 -2.38
C ILE A 82 -2.69 12.02 -2.79
N ALA A 83 -3.12 13.28 -2.88
CA ALA A 83 -4.43 13.64 -3.40
C ALA A 83 -4.27 14.50 -4.66
N GLY A 84 -5.10 14.29 -5.67
CA GLY A 84 -5.02 15.06 -6.91
C GLY A 84 -6.05 14.71 -7.97
N ARG A 85 -5.83 15.26 -9.17
CA ARG A 85 -6.78 15.18 -10.31
C ARG A 85 -6.64 13.92 -11.17
N ARG A 86 -5.50 13.26 -11.11
CA ARG A 86 -5.15 12.08 -11.94
C ARG A 86 -4.17 11.19 -11.18
N LEU A 87 -4.03 9.94 -11.64
CA LEU A 87 -3.03 9.02 -11.11
C LEU A 87 -1.61 9.63 -11.19
N PRO A 88 -0.76 9.44 -10.17
CA PRO A 88 0.59 10.01 -10.12
C PRO A 88 1.58 9.19 -10.96
N ILE A 89 1.26 8.99 -12.24
CA ILE A 89 2.08 8.25 -13.22
C ILE A 89 2.38 9.13 -14.44
N PRO A 90 3.44 8.80 -15.22
CA PRO A 90 3.71 9.48 -16.49
C PRO A 90 2.52 9.41 -17.44
N SER A 91 2.30 10.45 -18.25
CA SER A 91 1.18 10.48 -19.21
C SER A 91 1.24 9.36 -20.24
N SER A 92 2.45 8.86 -20.57
CA SER A 92 2.65 7.71 -21.45
C SER A 92 2.13 6.39 -20.87
N ALA A 93 2.02 6.27 -19.54
CA ALA A 93 1.59 5.05 -18.86
C ALA A 93 0.07 4.98 -18.63
N VAL A 94 -0.69 6.06 -18.89
CA VAL A 94 -2.14 6.10 -18.62
C VAL A 94 -2.91 5.05 -19.42
N GLY A 95 -2.46 4.72 -20.63
CA GLY A 95 -3.09 3.72 -21.48
C GLY A 95 -2.63 2.28 -21.26
N THR A 96 -1.71 2.04 -20.32
CA THR A 96 -1.11 0.71 -20.09
C THR A 96 -1.73 -0.03 -18.91
N GLY A 97 -2.86 0.45 -18.40
CA GLY A 97 -3.58 -0.18 -17.29
C GLY A 97 -4.06 -1.58 -17.67
N ILE A 98 -3.83 -2.55 -16.80
CA ILE A 98 -4.21 -3.94 -16.97
C ILE A 98 -5.33 -4.25 -15.98
N ASP A 99 -6.53 -4.50 -16.49
CA ASP A 99 -7.66 -4.93 -15.67
C ASP A 99 -7.48 -6.40 -15.27
N GLN A 100 -7.40 -6.68 -13.96
CA GLN A 100 -7.13 -8.03 -13.49
C GLN A 100 -8.36 -8.94 -13.61
N ILE A 101 -8.19 -10.08 -14.26
CA ILE A 101 -9.23 -11.12 -14.31
C ILE A 101 -9.34 -11.76 -12.92
N GLY A 102 -10.51 -11.62 -12.29
CA GLY A 102 -10.75 -12.13 -10.93
C GLY A 102 -10.25 -11.22 -9.80
N GLY A 103 -9.86 -9.99 -10.12
CA GLY A 103 -9.57 -8.93 -9.14
C GLY A 103 -10.32 -7.64 -9.47
N ASP A 104 -10.30 -6.68 -8.54
CA ASP A 104 -10.98 -5.39 -8.67
C ASP A 104 -10.02 -4.23 -9.01
N ALA A 105 -8.74 -4.54 -9.25
CA ALA A 105 -7.69 -3.56 -9.49
C ALA A 105 -7.33 -3.45 -10.97
N THR A 106 -7.11 -2.22 -11.43
CA THR A 106 -6.35 -1.94 -12.67
C THR A 106 -4.88 -1.73 -12.28
N VAL A 107 -4.00 -2.59 -12.80
CA VAL A 107 -2.58 -2.60 -12.47
C VAL A 107 -1.78 -1.81 -13.50
N TYR A 108 -0.89 -0.95 -13.01
CA TYR A 108 0.13 -0.27 -13.81
C TYR A 108 1.49 -0.76 -13.33
N ILE A 109 2.17 -1.55 -14.16
CA ILE A 109 3.45 -2.17 -13.82
C ILE A 109 4.39 -2.11 -15.01
N GLU A 110 5.69 -1.94 -14.75
CA GLU A 110 6.74 -1.97 -15.75
C GLU A 110 7.50 -3.29 -15.66
N GLY A 111 7.20 -4.22 -16.57
CA GLY A 111 7.83 -5.55 -16.60
C GLY A 111 7.49 -6.43 -15.40
N GLY A 112 8.18 -7.57 -15.31
CA GLY A 112 8.03 -8.49 -14.17
C GLY A 112 8.91 -8.06 -12.99
N GLN A 113 8.43 -8.30 -11.77
CA GLN A 113 9.09 -7.88 -10.52
C GLN A 113 9.35 -9.09 -9.63
N PHE A 114 10.56 -9.19 -9.07
CA PHE A 114 10.88 -10.18 -8.04
C PHE A 114 10.95 -9.47 -6.69
N VAL A 115 10.02 -9.81 -5.79
CA VAL A 115 9.82 -9.08 -4.54
C VAL A 115 9.93 -9.96 -3.30
N ARG A 116 10.44 -9.38 -2.23
CA ARG A 116 10.36 -9.93 -0.87
C ARG A 116 9.39 -9.08 -0.07
N LEU A 117 8.40 -9.74 0.53
CA LEU A 117 7.41 -9.01 1.32
C LEU A 117 7.98 -8.54 2.64
N GLN A 118 7.65 -7.29 2.97
CA GLN A 118 7.84 -6.75 4.30
C GLN A 118 6.47 -6.55 4.93
N SER A 119 6.17 -7.34 5.96
CA SER A 119 4.97 -7.17 6.77
C SER A 119 5.33 -6.64 8.15
N PRO A 120 4.60 -5.64 8.68
CA PRO A 120 4.69 -5.28 10.08
C PRO A 120 3.98 -6.31 10.98
N ASP A 121 3.13 -7.18 10.42
CA ASP A 121 2.47 -8.26 11.15
C ASP A 121 3.42 -9.48 11.27
N PRO A 122 3.86 -9.83 12.49
CA PRO A 122 4.79 -10.95 12.69
C PRO A 122 4.19 -12.33 12.31
N ARG A 123 2.87 -12.41 12.11
CA ARG A 123 2.18 -13.62 11.64
C ARG A 123 2.37 -13.84 10.15
N VAL A 124 2.64 -12.78 9.40
CA VAL A 124 2.90 -12.81 7.96
C VAL A 124 4.41 -12.87 7.79
N GLY A 125 4.94 -14.10 7.70
CA GLY A 125 6.37 -14.33 7.53
C GLY A 125 6.95 -13.71 6.26
N GLU A 126 8.28 -13.60 6.20
CA GLU A 126 8.95 -13.19 4.96
C GLU A 126 8.62 -14.18 3.84
N SER A 127 8.07 -13.66 2.75
CA SER A 127 7.65 -14.45 1.60
C SER A 127 8.21 -13.85 0.32
N LEU A 128 8.59 -14.71 -0.62
CA LEU A 128 9.08 -14.33 -1.94
C LEU A 128 7.96 -14.46 -2.97
N TYR A 129 7.84 -13.47 -3.85
CA TYR A 129 6.90 -13.50 -4.96
C TYR A 129 7.58 -13.05 -6.25
N TYR A 130 7.22 -13.72 -7.34
CA TYR A 130 7.38 -13.16 -8.68
C TYR A 130 6.04 -12.52 -9.09
N ILE A 131 6.07 -11.30 -9.57
CA ILE A 131 4.92 -10.61 -10.15
C ILE A 131 5.20 -10.52 -11.64
N ASP A 132 4.33 -11.08 -12.46
CA ASP A 132 4.52 -11.06 -13.91
C ASP A 132 4.18 -9.69 -14.51
N PRO A 133 4.48 -9.45 -15.80
CA PRO A 133 4.11 -8.19 -16.48
C PRO A 133 2.60 -7.93 -16.59
N GLN A 134 1.74 -8.86 -16.16
CA GLN A 134 0.28 -8.69 -16.09
C GLN A 134 -0.20 -8.37 -14.67
N GLY A 135 0.72 -8.29 -13.71
CA GLY A 135 0.41 -8.00 -12.31
C GLY A 135 -0.10 -9.21 -11.53
N VAL A 136 0.05 -10.44 -12.02
CA VAL A 136 -0.31 -11.65 -11.27
C VAL A 136 0.85 -12.00 -10.34
N ARG A 137 0.55 -12.24 -9.05
CA ARG A 137 1.56 -12.65 -8.07
C ARG A 137 1.67 -14.17 -7.98
N TYR A 138 2.89 -14.67 -7.99
CA TYR A 138 3.21 -16.08 -7.88
C TYR A 138 4.14 -16.30 -6.68
N GLY A 139 3.70 -17.10 -5.72
CA GLY A 139 4.51 -17.42 -4.54
C GLY A 139 5.74 -18.24 -4.93
N ILE A 140 6.89 -17.93 -4.32
CA ILE A 140 8.12 -18.70 -4.48
C ILE A 140 8.45 -19.33 -3.14
N SER A 141 8.64 -20.65 -3.13
CA SER A 141 8.75 -21.42 -1.89
C SER A 141 10.01 -21.10 -1.08
N ASN A 142 11.14 -20.81 -1.73
CA ASN A 142 12.41 -20.47 -1.07
C ASN A 142 13.42 -19.86 -2.05
N ASP A 143 14.56 -19.38 -1.54
CA ASP A 143 15.62 -18.78 -2.34
C ASP A 143 16.24 -19.75 -3.37
N ASP A 144 16.23 -21.07 -3.13
CA ASP A 144 16.75 -22.04 -4.11
C ASP A 144 15.79 -22.23 -5.29
N ALA A 145 14.47 -22.21 -5.06
CA ALA A 145 13.47 -22.15 -6.11
C ALA A 145 13.61 -20.87 -6.94
N ALA A 146 13.86 -19.72 -6.29
CA ALA A 146 14.13 -18.46 -6.99
C ALA A 146 15.37 -18.57 -7.91
N LYS A 147 16.48 -19.12 -7.42
CA LYS A 147 17.71 -19.32 -8.21
C LYS A 147 17.47 -20.22 -9.42
N ASN A 148 16.71 -21.31 -9.26
CA ASN A 148 16.39 -22.22 -10.36
C ASN A 148 15.56 -21.56 -11.46
N LEU A 149 14.76 -20.54 -11.11
CA LEU A 149 14.00 -19.71 -12.05
C LEU A 149 14.84 -18.55 -12.64
N GLY A 150 16.11 -18.43 -12.27
CA GLY A 150 16.97 -17.31 -12.66
C GLY A 150 16.60 -15.98 -11.98
N LEU A 151 15.78 -16.01 -10.92
CA LEU A 151 15.38 -14.83 -10.17
C LEU A 151 16.44 -14.49 -9.13
N SER A 152 16.91 -13.24 -9.15
CA SER A 152 17.91 -12.74 -8.21
C SER A 152 17.64 -11.27 -7.90
N GLY A 153 18.18 -10.79 -6.77
CA GLY A 153 18.05 -9.39 -6.37
C GLY A 153 16.62 -8.96 -6.05
N SER A 154 15.92 -9.71 -5.19
CA SER A 154 14.57 -9.34 -4.77
C SER A 154 14.54 -7.93 -4.16
N VAL A 155 13.58 -7.12 -4.59
CA VAL A 155 13.31 -5.81 -3.97
C VAL A 155 12.26 -5.93 -2.88
N ASN A 156 12.31 -5.07 -1.86
CA ASN A 156 11.29 -5.09 -0.82
C ASN A 156 9.98 -4.50 -1.34
N ALA A 157 8.85 -5.13 -1.01
CA ALA A 157 7.52 -4.63 -1.35
C ALA A 157 6.54 -4.75 -0.16
N PRO A 158 5.56 -3.83 -0.05
CA PRO A 158 4.57 -3.87 1.02
C PRO A 158 3.47 -4.89 0.73
N TRP A 159 3.09 -5.68 1.73
CA TRP A 159 1.97 -6.62 1.62
C TRP A 159 0.65 -5.93 1.26
N GLN A 160 0.44 -4.69 1.71
CA GLN A 160 -0.76 -3.89 1.47
C GLN A 160 -1.04 -3.67 -0.03
N VAL A 161 -0.02 -3.72 -0.88
CA VAL A 161 -0.17 -3.62 -2.34
C VAL A 161 -0.13 -5.00 -2.97
N VAL A 162 0.88 -5.81 -2.64
CA VAL A 162 1.04 -7.13 -3.28
C VAL A 162 -0.15 -8.05 -2.98
N GLY A 163 -0.72 -8.01 -1.79
CA GLY A 163 -1.88 -8.82 -1.41
C GLY A 163 -3.18 -8.47 -2.17
N LEU A 164 -3.24 -7.32 -2.85
CA LEU A 164 -4.36 -6.94 -3.72
C LEU A 164 -4.26 -7.56 -5.12
N LEU A 165 -3.06 -8.01 -5.51
CA LEU A 165 -2.85 -8.63 -6.80
C LEU A 165 -3.47 -10.03 -6.83
N VAL A 166 -4.06 -10.37 -7.97
CA VAL A 166 -4.56 -11.73 -8.24
C VAL A 166 -3.44 -12.75 -8.02
N GLU A 167 -3.78 -13.82 -7.30
CA GLU A 167 -2.87 -14.90 -6.95
C GLU A 167 -2.85 -15.98 -8.04
N GLY A 168 -1.66 -16.23 -8.58
CA GLY A 168 -1.36 -17.36 -9.43
C GLY A 168 -0.89 -18.59 -8.63
N PRO A 169 -0.59 -19.70 -9.34
CA PRO A 169 -0.01 -20.89 -8.72
C PRO A 169 1.35 -20.59 -8.05
N VAL A 170 1.69 -21.39 -7.05
CA VAL A 170 3.02 -21.35 -6.43
C VAL A 170 4.05 -21.91 -7.40
N LEU A 171 5.15 -21.19 -7.62
CA LEU A 171 6.25 -21.64 -8.46
C LEU A 171 7.17 -22.53 -7.62
N SER A 172 6.97 -23.84 -7.74
CA SER A 172 7.81 -24.85 -7.11
C SER A 172 8.10 -26.00 -8.08
N LYS A 173 9.20 -26.72 -7.83
CA LYS A 173 9.55 -27.90 -8.63
C LYS A 173 8.46 -28.98 -8.55
N ASP A 174 7.87 -29.16 -7.37
CA ASP A 174 6.82 -30.16 -7.15
C ASP A 174 5.53 -29.79 -7.91
N ALA A 175 5.18 -28.50 -7.97
CA ALA A 175 4.06 -28.01 -8.77
C ALA A 175 4.31 -28.18 -10.28
N ALA A 176 5.56 -28.00 -10.74
CA ALA A 176 5.94 -28.17 -12.13
C ALA A 176 6.01 -29.65 -12.57
N LEU A 177 6.08 -30.59 -11.63
CA LEU A 177 6.07 -32.03 -11.89
C LEU A 177 4.65 -32.63 -12.02
N LEU A 178 3.60 -31.79 -12.04
CA LEU A 178 2.26 -32.24 -12.37
C LEU A 178 2.12 -32.48 -13.88
N GLU A 179 1.62 -33.65 -14.26
CA GLU A 179 1.21 -33.92 -15.64
C GLU A 179 -0.02 -33.06 -15.99
N HIS A 180 0.18 -32.06 -16.83
CA HIS A 180 -0.90 -31.27 -17.42
C HIS A 180 -1.27 -31.85 -18.78
N ASP A 181 -1.91 -33.02 -18.79
CA ASP A 181 -2.42 -33.63 -20.01
C ASP A 181 -3.94 -33.51 -20.06
N THR A 182 -4.45 -32.35 -20.47
CA THR A 182 -5.77 -32.23 -21.13
C THR A 182 -6.00 -30.82 -21.67
N LEU A 183 -6.01 -30.70 -22.99
CA LEU A 183 -6.89 -29.74 -23.65
C LEU A 183 -8.26 -30.41 -23.81
N PRO A 184 -9.38 -29.78 -23.39
CA PRO A 184 -10.70 -30.27 -23.77
C PRO A 184 -10.79 -30.36 -25.29
N ALA A 185 -11.32 -31.46 -25.80
CA ALA A 185 -11.59 -31.59 -27.23
C ALA A 185 -12.54 -30.46 -27.67
N ASP A 186 -12.25 -29.83 -28.82
CA ASP A 186 -13.13 -28.84 -29.43
C ASP A 186 -14.54 -29.45 -29.58
N PRO A 187 -15.59 -28.87 -28.96
CA PRO A 187 -16.95 -29.37 -29.09
C PRO A 187 -17.52 -29.18 -30.52
N HIS A 188 -16.86 -28.41 -31.39
CA HIS A 188 -17.27 -28.15 -32.77
C HIS A 188 -16.13 -28.36 -33.79
N PRO A 189 -15.58 -29.59 -33.92
CA PRO A 189 -14.46 -29.83 -34.81
C PRO A 189 -14.89 -29.66 -36.28
N ARG A 190 -14.19 -28.80 -37.02
CA ARG A 190 -14.42 -28.60 -38.46
C ARG A 190 -13.68 -29.67 -39.27
N LYS A 191 -14.35 -30.27 -40.27
CA LYS A 191 -13.70 -31.16 -41.25
C LYS A 191 -12.72 -30.35 -42.11
N VAL A 192 -11.52 -30.89 -42.29
CA VAL A 192 -10.56 -30.38 -43.28
C VAL A 192 -11.05 -30.80 -44.66
N GLU A 193 -11.38 -29.83 -45.52
CA GLU A 193 -11.71 -30.10 -46.91
C GLU A 193 -10.44 -30.52 -47.66
N SER A 194 -10.43 -31.76 -48.14
CA SER A 194 -9.41 -32.24 -49.07
C SER A 194 -9.61 -31.53 -50.41
N LYS A 195 -8.76 -30.56 -50.73
CA LYS A 195 -8.60 -30.08 -52.11
C LYS A 195 -8.07 -31.24 -52.96
N GLN A 196 -8.98 -31.91 -53.66
CA GLN A 196 -8.65 -32.88 -54.69
C GLN A 196 -8.39 -32.10 -55.97
N GLY A 197 -7.12 -32.05 -56.38
CA GLY A 197 -6.72 -31.44 -57.63
C GLY A 197 -7.24 -32.21 -58.84
N SER A 198 -7.83 -31.47 -59.78
CA SER A 198 -7.57 -31.49 -61.22
C SER A 198 -8.36 -30.35 -61.87
#